data_AF-A0A1G4MJ46-F1
#
_entry.id   AF-A0A1G4MJ46-F1
#
_cell.length_a   1.000
_cell.length_b   1.000
_cell.length_c   1.000
_cell.angle_alpha   90.00
_cell.angle_beta   90.00
_cell.angle_gamma   90.00
#
_symmetry.space_group_name_H-M   'P 1'
#
loop_
_entity.id
_entity.type
_entity.pdbx_description
1 polymer ?
#
loop_
_entity_poly.entity_id
_entity_poly.type
_entity_poly.pdbx_seq_one_letter_code
_entity_poly.pdbx_strand_id
1 'polypeptide(L)'
;MNNSEIISLVRNNLVHQQLWTDVDQHELVADQLYVFSGLPPNKLSNDDELLCKEWVIPVELSQYRPGLLTLEVLQSIFDKIKCKRLTLGITNDDGTVVYYFVYKGLHKPKQN
;
A
#
# COMPACT_ATOMS: atom_id res chain seq x y z
N MET A 1 4.78 10.79 -13.07
CA MET A 1 6.06 10.64 -12.36
C MET A 1 6.73 9.35 -12.81
N ASN A 2 8.06 9.25 -12.70
CA ASN A 2 8.75 7.99 -12.94
C ASN A 2 8.49 7.02 -11.78
N ASN A 3 8.44 5.70 -12.05
CA ASN A 3 8.12 4.69 -11.02
C ASN A 3 9.08 4.77 -9.80
N SER A 4 10.36 5.07 -10.03
CA SER A 4 11.36 5.28 -8.98
C SER A 4 11.08 6.47 -8.06
N GLU A 5 10.48 7.54 -8.57
CA GLU A 5 10.14 8.74 -7.81
C GLU A 5 8.96 8.46 -6.87
N ILE A 6 7.94 7.75 -7.37
CA ILE A 6 6.76 7.34 -6.59
C ILE A 6 7.19 6.41 -5.44
N ILE A 7 8.04 5.43 -5.74
CA ILE A 7 8.61 4.50 -4.74
C ILE A 7 9.34 5.29 -3.66
N SER A 8 10.21 6.23 -4.05
CA SER A 8 10.98 7.04 -3.11
C SER A 8 10.07 7.95 -2.26
N LEU A 9 9.06 8.56 -2.86
CA LEU A 9 8.11 9.43 -2.17
C LEU A 9 7.30 8.65 -1.14
N VAL A 10 6.71 7.51 -1.52
CA VAL A 10 5.93 6.67 -0.61
C VAL A 10 6.81 6.15 0.52
N ARG A 11 8.03 5.68 0.21
CA ARG A 11 8.98 5.21 1.23
C ARG A 11 9.33 6.31 2.23
N ASN A 12 9.67 7.50 1.74
CA ASN A 12 10.01 8.64 2.61
C ASN A 12 8.81 9.06 3.46
N ASN A 13 7.59 9.05 2.91
CA ASN A 13 6.39 9.35 3.66
C ASN A 13 6.14 8.31 4.77
N LEU A 14 6.30 7.02 4.47
CA LEU A 14 6.14 5.94 5.44
C LEU A 14 7.15 6.08 6.60
N VAL A 15 8.43 6.30 6.30
CA VAL A 15 9.49 6.36 7.31
C VAL A 15 9.45 7.67 8.11
N HIS A 16 9.30 8.81 7.45
CA HIS A 16 9.48 10.11 8.10
C HIS A 16 8.19 10.76 8.58
N GLN A 17 7.06 10.52 7.91
CA GLN A 17 5.77 11.12 8.29
C GLN A 17 4.91 10.14 9.08
N GLN A 18 4.78 8.90 8.59
CA GLN A 18 4.01 7.86 9.28
C GLN A 18 4.83 7.15 10.36
N LEU A 19 6.14 7.41 10.45
CA LEU A 19 7.05 6.84 11.46
C LEU A 19 7.09 5.30 11.47
N TRP A 20 7.00 4.68 10.29
CA TRP A 20 7.12 3.22 10.15
C TRP A 20 8.56 2.76 10.35
N THR A 21 8.71 1.59 10.96
CA THR A 21 10.00 0.89 11.13
C THR A 21 10.10 -0.32 10.22
N ASP A 22 11.31 -0.80 9.95
CA ASP A 22 11.59 -2.00 9.14
C ASP A 22 10.91 -1.98 7.75
N VAL A 23 10.96 -0.82 7.07
CA VAL A 23 10.39 -0.63 5.74
C VAL A 23 11.31 -1.23 4.67
N ASP A 24 10.97 -2.45 4.26
CA ASP A 24 11.61 -3.20 3.17
C ASP A 24 10.82 -3.09 1.88
N GLN A 25 11.53 -3.01 0.74
CA GLN A 25 10.93 -3.05 -0.59
C GLN A 25 11.00 -4.47 -1.17
N HIS A 26 9.89 -4.94 -1.72
CA HIS A 26 9.76 -6.23 -2.40
C HIS A 26 9.22 -6.03 -3.81
N GLU A 27 9.75 -6.78 -4.76
CA GLU A 27 9.26 -6.80 -6.15
C GLU A 27 8.42 -8.07 -6.34
N LEU A 28 7.13 -7.90 -6.64
CA LEU A 28 6.16 -9.00 -6.54
C LEU A 28 5.84 -9.69 -7.88
N VAL A 29 6.01 -9.01 -9.01
CA VAL A 29 5.61 -9.53 -10.33
C VAL A 29 6.57 -9.01 -11.40
N ALA A 30 6.77 -9.82 -12.45
CA ALA A 30 7.52 -9.51 -13.68
C ALA A 30 7.06 -8.23 -14.43
N ASP A 31 6.06 -7.50 -13.92
CA ASP A 31 5.47 -6.28 -14.48
C ASP A 31 5.78 -5.02 -13.63
N GLN A 32 6.97 -4.92 -13.03
CA GLN A 32 7.46 -3.68 -12.36
C GLN A 32 6.60 -3.20 -11.19
N LEU A 33 5.88 -4.12 -10.52
CA LEU A 33 5.09 -3.80 -9.34
C LEU A 33 5.92 -3.99 -8.07
N TYR A 34 6.08 -2.89 -7.34
CA TYR A 34 6.75 -2.86 -6.05
C TYR A 34 5.73 -2.86 -4.92
N VAL A 35 6.08 -3.49 -3.81
CA VAL A 35 5.37 -3.38 -2.54
C VAL A 35 6.36 -3.09 -1.45
N PHE A 36 5.94 -2.32 -0.44
CA PHE A 36 6.67 -2.16 0.78
C PHE A 36 6.08 -3.04 1.87
N SER A 37 6.94 -3.62 2.69
CA SER A 37 6.54 -4.25 3.95
C SER A 37 7.15 -3.45 5.08
N GLY A 38 6.40 -3.14 6.14
CA GLY A 38 6.95 -2.44 7.29
C GLY A 38 6.04 -2.51 8.51
N LEU A 39 6.51 -1.99 9.63
CA LEU A 39 5.79 -2.00 10.89
C LEU A 39 5.31 -0.58 11.22
N PRO A 40 4.00 -0.33 11.30
CA PRO A 40 3.49 0.97 11.69
C PRO A 40 3.78 1.27 13.17
N PRO A 41 3.81 2.54 13.60
CA PRO A 41 4.03 2.89 15.01
C PRO A 41 2.83 2.53 15.91
N ASN A 42 1.64 2.45 15.32
CA ASN A 42 0.38 2.17 16.01
C ASN A 42 -0.47 1.20 15.18
N LYS A 43 -1.48 0.59 15.82
CA LYS A 43 -2.47 -0.23 15.13
C LYS A 43 -3.20 0.61 14.07
N LEU A 44 -3.27 0.12 12.84
CA LEU A 44 -3.96 0.81 11.75
C LEU A 44 -5.48 0.58 11.77
N SER A 45 -5.96 -0.46 12.46
CA SER A 45 -7.38 -0.69 12.74
C SER A 45 -7.58 -1.10 14.20
N ASN A 46 -8.72 -0.71 14.76
CA ASN A 46 -9.14 -1.16 16.10
C ASN A 46 -9.40 -2.68 16.17
N ASP A 47 -9.61 -3.33 15.03
CA ASP A 47 -9.78 -4.78 14.93
C ASP A 47 -8.45 -5.55 14.99
N ASP A 48 -7.32 -4.84 14.96
CA ASP A 48 -6.01 -5.47 15.02
C ASP A 48 -5.70 -5.85 16.47
N GLU A 49 -5.61 -7.14 16.76
CA GLU A 49 -5.26 -7.63 18.11
C GLU A 49 -3.84 -7.23 18.51
N LEU A 50 -2.91 -7.28 17.56
CA LEU A 50 -1.48 -6.99 17.75
C LEU A 50 -0.94 -6.08 16.64
N LEU A 51 0.19 -5.45 16.92
CA LEU A 51 0.96 -4.70 15.94
C LEU A 51 1.63 -5.70 14.98
N CYS A 52 1.25 -5.63 13.70
CA CYS A 52 1.67 -6.60 12.68
C CYS A 52 2.41 -5.89 11.53
N LYS A 53 3.17 -6.67 10.76
CA LYS A 53 3.80 -6.19 9.52
C LYS A 53 2.71 -5.93 8.48
N GLU A 54 2.74 -4.73 7.92
CA GLU A 54 1.76 -4.24 6.95
C GLU A 54 2.40 -4.09 5.57
N TRP A 55 1.54 -4.12 4.55
CA TRP A 55 1.95 -4.13 3.16
C TRP A 55 1.37 -2.93 2.41
N VAL A 56 2.25 -2.13 1.82
CA VAL A 56 1.90 -0.88 1.15
C VAL A 56 2.29 -0.92 -0.31
N ILE A 57 1.34 -0.72 -1.22
CA ILE A 57 1.58 -0.67 -2.66
C ILE A 57 1.63 0.80 -3.09
N PRO A 58 2.78 1.33 -3.55
CA PRO A 58 2.85 2.64 -4.16
C PRO A 58 2.06 2.65 -5.47
N VAL A 59 1.14 3.60 -5.61
CA VAL A 59 0.40 3.83 -6.85
C VAL A 59 0.33 5.31 -7.18
N GLU A 60 0.34 5.65 -8.46
CA GLU A 60 0.10 7.02 -8.93
C GLU A 60 -1.39 7.21 -9.22
N LEU A 61 -2.00 8.27 -8.68
CA LEU A 61 -3.33 8.67 -9.09
C LEU A 61 -3.25 9.42 -10.43
N SER A 62 -2.99 8.69 -11.50
CA SER A 62 -2.98 9.29 -12.83
C SER A 62 -4.42 9.40 -13.35
N GLN A 63 -4.89 10.63 -13.61
CA GLN A 63 -6.24 10.87 -14.17
C GLN A 63 -6.38 10.39 -15.63
N TYR A 64 -5.27 10.17 -16.33
CA TYR A 64 -5.25 9.97 -17.79
C TYR A 64 -4.76 8.58 -18.25
N ARG A 65 -4.21 7.76 -17.34
CA ARG A 65 -3.82 6.38 -17.66
C ARG A 65 -4.61 5.40 -16.80
N PRO A 66 -5.17 4.33 -17.38
CA PRO A 66 -5.69 3.24 -16.59
C PRO A 66 -4.56 2.73 -15.71
N GLY A 67 -4.74 2.81 -14.38
CA GLY A 67 -3.74 2.32 -13.44
C GLY A 67 -3.47 0.83 -13.67
N LEU A 68 -2.23 0.41 -13.49
CA LEU A 68 -1.82 -1.00 -13.57
C LEU A 68 -2.50 -1.87 -12.49
N LEU A 69 -3.11 -1.24 -11.48
CA LEU A 69 -3.75 -1.89 -10.36
C LEU A 69 -5.18 -2.34 -10.71
N THR A 70 -5.28 -3.42 -11.48
CA THR A 70 -6.56 -4.10 -11.74
C THR A 70 -6.94 -4.99 -10.56
N LEU A 71 -8.21 -5.38 -10.49
CA LEU A 71 -8.70 -6.34 -9.48
C LEU A 71 -7.97 -7.69 -9.58
N GLU A 72 -7.57 -8.12 -10.77
CA GLU A 72 -6.85 -9.36 -11.01
C GLU A 72 -5.42 -9.32 -10.44
N VAL A 73 -4.74 -8.17 -10.61
CA VAL A 73 -3.41 -7.93 -10.04
C VAL A 73 -3.50 -7.88 -8.52
N LEU A 74 -4.48 -7.16 -7.96
CA LEU A 74 -4.72 -7.15 -6.51
C LEU A 74 -4.96 -8.55 -5.95
N GLN A 75 -5.80 -9.34 -6.61
CA GLN A 75 -6.07 -10.72 -6.20
C GLN A 75 -4.79 -11.56 -6.19
N SER A 76 -3.98 -11.45 -7.24
CA SER A 76 -2.69 -12.14 -7.35
C SER A 76 -1.72 -11.74 -6.23
N ILE A 77 -1.70 -10.47 -5.84
CA ILE A 77 -0.90 -9.97 -4.71
C ILE A 77 -1.40 -10.56 -3.39
N PHE A 78 -2.71 -10.54 -3.15
CA PHE A 78 -3.31 -11.13 -1.96
C PHE A 78 -3.00 -12.63 -1.82
N ASP A 79 -2.92 -13.35 -2.94
CA ASP A 79 -2.61 -14.78 -2.95
C ASP A 79 -1.11 -15.05 -2.71
N LYS A 80 -0.22 -14.16 -3.18
CA LYS A 80 1.23 -14.25 -2.91
C LYS A 80 1.60 -13.87 -1.47
N ILE A 81 1.13 -12.72 -1.00
CA ILE A 81 1.48 -12.18 0.32
C ILE A 81 0.71 -12.90 1.45
N LYS A 82 -0.46 -13.45 1.15
CA LYS A 82 -1.38 -14.05 2.15
C LYS A 82 -1.72 -13.10 3.30
N CYS A 83 -2.03 -11.85 2.98
CA CYS A 83 -2.46 -10.83 3.94
C CYS A 83 -3.99 -10.65 3.96
N LYS A 84 -4.53 -10.14 5.08
CA LYS A 84 -5.96 -9.80 5.22
C LYS A 84 -6.30 -8.45 4.57
N ARG A 85 -5.35 -7.52 4.59
CA ARG A 85 -5.47 -6.18 4.02
C ARG A 85 -4.19 -5.78 3.30
N LEU A 86 -4.33 -4.86 2.36
CA LEU A 86 -3.28 -4.14 1.67
C LEU A 86 -3.56 -2.65 1.83
N THR A 87 -2.51 -1.86 1.93
CA THR A 87 -2.61 -0.40 1.91
C THR A 87 -2.13 0.10 0.55
N LEU A 88 -2.89 0.97 -0.09
CA LEU A 88 -2.43 1.68 -1.29
C LEU A 88 -1.86 3.02 -0.84
N GLY A 89 -0.59 3.27 -1.13
CA GLY A 89 0.05 4.57 -1.00
C GLY A 89 -0.13 5.34 -2.30
N ILE A 90 -1.25 6.02 -2.42
CA ILE A 90 -1.65 6.77 -3.61
C ILE A 90 -0.94 8.11 -3.62
N THR A 91 -0.13 8.35 -4.63
CA THR A 91 0.62 9.60 -4.81
C THR A 91 -0.04 10.48 -5.86
N ASN A 92 -0.06 11.78 -5.59
CA ASN A 92 -0.45 12.82 -6.52
C ASN A 92 0.78 13.61 -7.01
N ASP A 93 0.60 14.36 -8.09
CA ASP A 93 1.61 15.22 -8.70
C ASP A 93 2.01 16.42 -7.83
N ASP A 94 1.16 16.82 -6.89
CA ASP A 94 1.44 17.84 -5.87
C ASP A 94 2.28 17.33 -4.69
N GLY A 95 2.70 16.06 -4.69
CA GLY A 95 3.47 15.42 -3.62
C GLY A 95 2.62 14.91 -2.45
N THR A 96 1.29 15.02 -2.53
CA THR A 96 0.38 14.43 -1.55
C THR A 96 0.41 12.91 -1.64
N VAL A 97 0.44 12.24 -0.49
CA VAL A 97 0.31 10.79 -0.37
C VAL A 97 -0.94 10.44 0.43
N VAL A 98 -1.87 9.73 -0.18
CA VAL A 98 -3.11 9.25 0.43
C VAL A 98 -3.01 7.75 0.66
N TYR A 99 -3.35 7.30 1.86
CA TYR A 99 -3.38 5.89 2.21
C TYR A 99 -4.79 5.33 2.15
N TYR A 100 -4.99 4.27 1.36
CA TYR A 100 -6.30 3.61 1.22
C TYR A 100 -6.21 2.12 1.57
N PHE A 101 -7.06 1.63 2.47
CA PHE A 101 -7.07 0.22 2.85
C PHE A 101 -7.97 -0.60 1.91
N VAL A 102 -7.39 -1.65 1.34
CA VAL A 102 -8.08 -2.67 0.55
C VAL A 102 -8.08 -3.96 1.35
N TYR A 103 -9.25 -4.58 1.51
CA TYR A 103 -9.41 -5.84 2.23
C TYR A 103 -9.67 -6.98 1.26
N LYS A 104 -9.20 -8.19 1.60
CA LYS A 104 -9.50 -9.38 0.82
C LYS A 104 -10.95 -9.81 1.07
N GLY A 105 -11.83 -9.57 0.09
CA GLY A 105 -13.24 -9.98 0.10
C GLY A 105 -14.23 -8.92 0.61
N LEU A 106 -15.47 -9.33 0.91
CA LEU A 106 -16.52 -8.47 1.44
C LEU A 106 -16.27 -8.16 2.93
N HIS A 107 -15.70 -6.98 3.20
CA HIS A 107 -15.62 -6.47 4.57
C HIS A 107 -16.99 -5.89 4.96
N LYS A 108 -17.52 -6.27 6.13
CA LYS A 108 -18.75 -5.66 6.66
C LYS A 108 -18.59 -4.13 6.75
N PRO A 109 -19.54 -3.34 6.23
CA PRO A 109 -19.46 -1.88 6.36
C PRO A 109 -19.45 -1.50 7.84
N LYS A 110 -18.49 -0.67 8.25
CA LYS A 110 -18.48 -0.09 9.58
C LYS A 110 -19.59 0.97 9.65
N GLN A 111 -20.56 0.79 10.54
CA GLN A 111 -21.38 1.91 11.00
C GLN A 111 -20.52 2.73 11.96
N ASN A 112 -20.35 4.01 11.65
CA ASN A 112 -19.75 4.99 12.54
C ASN A 112 -20.64 5.27 13.75
#